data_AF-X1TGU0-F1
#
_entry.id   AF-X1TGU0-F1
#
_cell.length_a   1.000
_cell.length_b   1.000
_cell.length_c   1.000
_cell.angle_alpha   90.00
_cell.angle_beta   90.00
_cell.angle_gamma   90.00
#
_symmetry.space_group_name_H-M   'P 1'
#
loop_
_entity.id
_entity.type
_entity.pdbx_description
1 polymer ?
#
loop_
_entity_poly.entity_id
_entity_poly.type
_entity_poly.pdbx_seq_one_letter_code
_entity_poly.pdbx_strand_id
1 'polypeptide(L)'
;SQEDVKKVVAIFNQYPDIPLYLLPGNHDILGADCVYNRVIFQRVNHLTILRTSECVEVAGATLHPCPVLSKFATQDLTGTIPVVREVDGIHIGVAHGSLVGKSPIPNWEDTDLPIDPSCMDRTGMDYLALGHWHSHRTFDDNAGIARMAYS
;
A
#
# COMPACT_ATOMS: atom_id res chain seq x y z
N SER A 1 11.13 -16.70 -7.42
CA SER A 1 11.40 -18.16 -7.34
C SER A 1 11.07 -18.68 -5.93
N GLN A 2 11.14 -20.00 -5.66
CA GLN A 2 11.03 -20.49 -4.27
C GLN A 2 12.19 -20.02 -3.39
N GLU A 3 13.36 -19.77 -3.98
CA GLU A 3 14.53 -19.27 -3.27
C GLU A 3 14.34 -17.82 -2.82
N ASP A 4 13.74 -16.99 -3.67
CA ASP A 4 13.47 -15.58 -3.32
C ASP A 4 12.48 -15.46 -2.16
N VAL A 5 11.45 -16.32 -2.14
CA VAL A 5 10.48 -16.36 -1.02
C VAL A 5 11.16 -16.71 0.29
N LYS A 6 12.09 -17.68 0.30
CA LYS A 6 12.85 -18.02 1.50
C LYS A 6 13.73 -16.86 1.97
N LYS A 7 14.37 -16.14 1.04
CA LYS A 7 15.19 -14.97 1.36
C LYS A 7 14.37 -13.86 1.99
N VAL A 8 13.18 -13.56 1.45
CA VAL A 8 12.27 -12.55 2.02
C VAL A 8 11.89 -12.92 3.45
N VAL A 9 11.47 -14.16 3.70
CA VAL A 9 11.10 -14.60 5.05
C VAL A 9 12.30 -14.60 6.00
N ALA A 10 13.50 -14.95 5.51
CA ALA A 10 14.72 -14.85 6.30
C ALA A 10 15.01 -13.41 6.73
N ILE A 11 14.80 -12.43 5.84
CA ILE A 11 14.93 -11.00 6.18
C ILE A 11 13.87 -10.57 7.19
N PHE A 12 12.60 -10.94 7.00
CA PHE A 12 11.54 -10.61 7.97
C PHE A 12 11.87 -11.13 9.37
N ASN A 13 12.40 -12.35 9.47
CA ASN A 13 12.76 -12.96 10.75
C ASN A 13 14.03 -12.37 11.38
N GLN A 14 14.79 -11.51 10.69
CA GLN A 14 15.87 -10.74 11.34
C GLN A 14 15.32 -9.64 12.26
N TYR A 15 14.05 -9.26 12.10
CA TYR A 15 13.40 -8.18 12.84
C TYR A 15 12.09 -8.65 13.49
N PRO A 16 12.13 -9.65 14.39
CA PRO A 16 10.92 -10.26 14.96
C PRO A 16 10.08 -9.31 15.82
N ASP A 17 10.69 -8.24 16.33
CA ASP A 17 10.04 -7.27 17.22
C ASP A 17 9.41 -6.09 16.47
N ILE A 18 9.50 -6.05 15.13
CA ILE A 18 8.93 -4.98 14.30
C ILE A 18 7.69 -5.51 13.60
N PRO A 19 6.47 -5.04 13.92
CA PRO A 19 5.26 -5.43 13.19
C PRO A 19 5.37 -5.10 11.69
N LEU A 20 5.07 -6.07 10.83
CA LEU A 20 5.09 -5.95 9.38
C LEU A 20 3.65 -5.98 8.85
N TYR A 21 3.26 -4.94 8.12
CA TYR A 21 1.98 -4.88 7.42
C TYR A 21 2.27 -4.83 5.92
N LEU A 22 1.80 -5.82 5.18
CA LEU A 22 2.11 -5.98 3.76
C LEU A 22 0.84 -5.93 2.93
N LEU A 23 0.78 -4.99 1.99
CA LEU A 23 -0.25 -4.93 0.97
C LEU A 23 0.23 -5.63 -0.31
N PRO A 24 -0.42 -6.72 -0.75
CA PRO A 24 -0.07 -7.36 -2.01
C PRO A 24 -0.33 -6.46 -3.23
N GLY A 25 0.64 -6.39 -4.13
CA GLY A 25 0.56 -5.60 -5.37
C GLY A 25 -0.05 -6.37 -6.55
N ASN A 26 0.04 -5.78 -7.75
CA ASN A 26 -0.48 -6.36 -9.00
C ASN A 26 0.22 -7.66 -9.45
N HIS A 27 1.42 -7.94 -8.94
CA HIS A 27 2.15 -9.20 -9.21
C HIS A 27 1.86 -10.29 -8.18
N ASP A 28 1.31 -9.92 -7.01
CA ASP A 28 1.01 -10.83 -5.90
C ASP A 28 -0.50 -10.85 -5.60
N ILE A 29 -1.33 -10.68 -6.64
CA ILE A 29 -2.78 -10.46 -6.53
C ILE A 29 -3.42 -11.44 -5.55
N LEU A 30 -4.29 -10.92 -4.70
CA LEU A 30 -5.08 -11.71 -3.78
C LEU A 30 -5.96 -12.72 -4.53
N GLY A 31 -5.80 -13.99 -4.21
CA GLY A 31 -6.45 -15.10 -4.89
C GLY A 31 -5.82 -16.42 -4.46
N ALA A 32 -6.22 -17.53 -5.08
CA ALA A 32 -5.69 -18.85 -4.74
C ALA A 32 -4.15 -18.93 -4.89
N ASP A 33 -3.62 -18.32 -5.95
CA ASP A 33 -2.20 -18.37 -6.32
C ASP A 33 -1.33 -17.28 -5.66
N CYS A 34 -1.92 -16.44 -4.80
CA CYS A 34 -1.19 -15.39 -4.09
C CYS A 34 0.00 -15.99 -3.32
N VAL A 35 1.19 -15.42 -3.52
CA VAL A 35 2.43 -15.92 -2.91
C VAL A 35 2.35 -15.95 -1.38
N TYR A 36 1.59 -15.02 -0.79
CA TYR A 36 1.39 -14.89 0.66
C TYR A 36 0.45 -15.95 1.25
N ASN A 37 -0.16 -16.82 0.44
CA ASN A 37 -0.91 -17.99 0.94
C ASN A 37 0.02 -19.15 1.32
N ARG A 38 1.30 -19.11 0.92
CA ARG A 38 2.27 -20.17 1.22
C ARG A 38 2.51 -20.27 2.73
N VAL A 39 2.59 -21.50 3.23
CA VAL A 39 2.81 -21.83 4.67
C VAL A 39 4.02 -21.12 5.27
N ILE A 40 5.06 -20.82 4.48
CA ILE A 40 6.26 -20.13 4.97
C ILE A 40 5.97 -18.73 5.51
N PHE A 41 5.01 -17.99 4.94
CA PHE A 41 4.58 -16.68 5.45
C PHE A 41 3.69 -16.81 6.69
N GLN A 42 2.91 -17.89 6.80
CA GLN A 42 2.07 -18.16 7.98
C GLN A 42 2.89 -18.44 9.25
N ARG A 43 4.20 -18.71 9.10
CA ARG A 43 5.13 -18.92 10.23
C ARG A 43 5.80 -17.63 10.70
N VAL A 44 5.54 -16.50 10.04
CA VAL A 44 6.07 -15.19 10.42
C VAL A 44 5.05 -14.50 11.31
N ASN A 45 5.22 -14.60 12.63
CA ASN A 45 4.20 -14.20 13.61
C ASN A 45 3.92 -12.69 13.64
N HIS A 46 4.89 -11.87 13.24
CA HIS A 46 4.81 -10.42 13.20
C HIS A 46 4.38 -9.88 11.83
N LEU A 47 3.96 -10.74 10.90
CA LEU A 47 3.51 -10.35 9.56
C LEU A 47 1.99 -10.40 9.43
N THR A 48 1.39 -9.26 9.09
CA THR A 48 -0.01 -9.13 8.73
C THR A 48 -0.13 -8.82 7.24
N ILE A 49 -0.83 -9.68 6.50
CA ILE A 49 -1.17 -9.42 5.10
C ILE A 49 -2.47 -8.63 5.06
N LEU A 50 -2.43 -7.45 4.45
CA LEU A 50 -3.57 -6.56 4.28
C LEU A 50 -4.42 -7.06 3.10
N ARG A 51 -5.50 -7.80 3.41
CA ARG A 51 -6.31 -8.50 2.40
C ARG A 51 -7.63 -7.82 2.07
N THR A 52 -8.14 -6.99 2.97
CA THR A 52 -9.43 -6.30 2.85
C THR A 52 -9.21 -4.79 2.97
N SER A 53 -10.23 -4.00 2.65
CA SER A 53 -10.25 -2.56 2.92
C SER A 53 -10.69 -2.22 4.35
N GLU A 54 -10.76 -3.21 5.23
CA GLU A 54 -11.05 -2.96 6.64
C GLU A 54 -9.84 -2.27 7.29
N CYS A 55 -10.12 -1.25 8.10
CA CYS A 55 -9.07 -0.52 8.81
C CYS A 55 -8.37 -1.44 9.80
N VAL A 56 -7.05 -1.26 9.95
CA VAL A 56 -6.22 -2.04 10.88
C VAL A 56 -5.61 -1.08 11.89
N GLU A 57 -6.00 -1.23 13.15
CA GLU A 57 -5.38 -0.49 14.25
C GLU A 57 -3.97 -0.99 14.51
N VAL A 58 -3.03 -0.06 14.60
CA VAL A 58 -1.62 -0.33 14.90
C VAL A 58 -1.15 0.60 16.02
N ALA A 59 0.05 0.36 16.54
CA ALA A 59 0.58 1.18 17.64
C ALA A 59 0.74 2.66 17.20
N GLY A 60 -0.22 3.50 17.61
CA GLY A 60 -0.21 4.95 17.36
C GLY A 60 -0.79 5.39 16.02
N ALA A 61 -1.39 4.50 15.23
CA ALA A 61 -2.01 4.86 13.95
C ALA A 61 -3.10 3.86 13.54
N THR A 62 -3.90 4.25 12.55
CA THR A 62 -4.86 3.38 11.87
C THR A 62 -4.44 3.26 10.40
N LEU A 63 -4.27 2.04 9.92
CA LEU A 63 -3.99 1.76 8.51
C LEU A 63 -5.30 1.61 7.73
N HIS A 64 -5.33 2.19 6.54
CA HIS A 64 -6.42 2.10 5.56
C HIS A 64 -5.92 1.38 4.30
N PRO A 65 -6.08 0.05 4.20
CA PRO A 65 -5.54 -0.70 3.09
C PRO A 65 -6.40 -0.60 1.82
N CYS A 66 -5.73 -0.51 0.67
CA CYS A 66 -6.34 -0.48 -0.66
C CYS A 66 -5.90 -1.71 -1.47
N PRO A 67 -6.42 -2.92 -1.16
CA PRO A 67 -5.97 -4.17 -1.77
C PRO A 67 -6.22 -4.20 -3.27
N VAL A 68 -5.20 -4.63 -4.03
CA VAL A 68 -5.31 -4.83 -5.48
C VAL A 68 -6.07 -6.12 -5.76
N LEU A 69 -7.33 -5.97 -6.18
CA LEU A 69 -8.22 -7.11 -6.48
C LEU A 69 -8.10 -7.61 -7.94
N SER A 70 -7.59 -6.76 -8.84
CA SER A 70 -7.37 -7.09 -10.24
C SER A 70 -6.23 -6.23 -10.79
N LYS A 71 -5.35 -6.84 -11.60
CA LYS A 71 -4.30 -6.11 -12.32
C LYS A 71 -4.85 -5.14 -13.38
N PHE A 72 -6.11 -5.30 -13.77
CA PHE A 72 -6.79 -4.45 -14.75
C PHE A 72 -7.73 -3.45 -14.07
N ALA A 73 -7.59 -3.22 -12.76
CA ALA A 73 -8.41 -2.22 -12.10
C ALA A 73 -8.08 -0.84 -12.68
N THR A 74 -9.10 -0.21 -13.28
CA THR A 74 -9.05 1.13 -13.86
C THR A 74 -9.59 2.20 -12.92
N GLN A 75 -9.99 1.79 -11.71
CA GLN A 75 -10.58 2.65 -10.68
C GLN A 75 -9.57 2.93 -9.57
N ASP A 76 -9.70 4.10 -8.95
CA ASP A 76 -8.93 4.46 -7.77
C ASP A 76 -9.37 3.65 -6.54
N LEU A 77 -8.48 2.77 -6.07
CA LEU A 77 -8.71 1.92 -4.91
C LEU A 77 -8.65 2.69 -3.58
N THR A 78 -8.08 3.91 -3.57
CA THR A 78 -8.12 4.80 -2.39
C THR A 78 -9.51 5.42 -2.19
N GLY A 79 -10.41 5.29 -3.16
CA GLY A 79 -11.80 5.74 -3.07
C GLY A 79 -12.59 5.08 -1.92
N THR A 80 -12.13 3.94 -1.40
CA THR A 80 -12.76 3.25 -0.26
C THR A 80 -12.36 3.83 1.10
N ILE A 81 -11.31 4.66 1.16
CA ILE A 81 -10.86 5.27 2.40
C ILE A 81 -11.88 6.33 2.85
N PRO A 82 -12.41 6.23 4.08
CA PRO A 82 -13.38 7.20 4.59
C PRO A 82 -12.75 8.57 4.83
N VAL A 83 -13.58 9.58 5.06
CA VAL A 83 -13.11 10.88 5.55
C VAL A 83 -12.75 10.74 7.02
N VAL A 84 -11.49 11.04 7.35
CA VAL A 84 -10.89 10.89 8.68
C VAL A 84 -10.34 12.19 9.26
N ARG A 85 -10.53 13.33 8.58
CA ARG A 85 -10.02 14.65 9.04
C ARG A 85 -10.36 15.00 10.49
N GLU A 86 -11.56 14.63 10.93
CA GLU A 86 -12.08 14.91 12.28
C GLU A 86 -11.99 13.69 13.20
N VAL A 87 -11.28 12.64 12.79
CA VAL A 87 -11.06 11.43 13.59
C VAL A 87 -9.70 11.57 14.26
N ASP A 88 -9.66 11.38 15.58
CA ASP A 88 -8.43 11.47 16.35
C ASP A 88 -7.45 10.36 15.97
N GLY A 89 -6.16 10.71 15.92
CA GLY A 89 -5.07 9.78 15.67
C GLY A 89 -4.37 10.01 14.34
N ILE A 90 -3.40 9.14 14.03
CA ILE A 90 -2.67 9.17 12.76
C ILE A 90 -3.33 8.17 11.81
N HIS A 91 -3.74 8.63 10.63
CA HIS A 91 -4.37 7.80 9.60
C HIS A 91 -3.47 7.64 8.39
N ILE A 92 -3.16 6.38 8.04
CA ILE A 92 -2.23 6.05 6.98
C ILE A 92 -2.93 5.22 5.90
N GLY A 93 -3.01 5.74 4.69
CA GLY A 93 -3.38 4.97 3.51
C GLY A 93 -2.24 4.03 3.09
N VAL A 94 -2.57 2.81 2.70
CA VAL A 94 -1.60 1.86 2.12
C VAL A 94 -2.15 1.40 0.77
N ALA A 95 -1.49 1.80 -0.32
CA ALA A 95 -1.97 1.52 -1.67
C ALA A 95 -0.85 1.09 -2.62
N HIS A 96 -1.22 0.38 -3.67
CA HIS A 96 -0.31 -0.06 -4.72
C HIS A 96 -0.87 0.38 -6.07
N GLY A 97 -0.20 1.32 -6.73
CA GLY A 97 -0.66 1.89 -7.98
C GLY A 97 0.03 3.20 -8.32
N SER A 98 -0.44 3.84 -9.38
CA SER A 98 0.21 4.98 -9.99
C SER A 98 -0.55 6.28 -9.73
N LEU A 99 0.12 7.24 -9.10
CA LEU A 99 -0.42 8.57 -8.84
C LEU A 99 -0.66 9.31 -10.18
N VAL A 100 -1.92 9.58 -10.49
CA VAL A 100 -2.34 10.13 -11.78
C VAL A 100 -1.75 11.53 -12.00
N GLY A 101 -1.29 11.81 -13.22
CA GLY A 101 -0.70 13.11 -13.59
C GLY A 101 0.69 13.37 -13.00
N LYS A 102 1.23 12.42 -12.23
CA LYS A 102 2.53 12.48 -11.58
C LYS A 102 3.49 11.38 -12.07
N SER A 103 3.20 10.83 -13.27
CA SER A 103 3.94 9.73 -13.87
C SER A 103 5.45 10.03 -13.98
N PRO A 104 6.31 9.07 -13.64
CA PRO A 104 7.76 9.21 -13.83
C PRO A 104 8.17 9.18 -15.31
N ILE A 105 7.28 8.76 -16.22
CA ILE A 105 7.56 8.62 -17.66
C ILE A 105 6.71 9.63 -18.44
N PRO A 106 7.34 10.60 -19.15
CA PRO A 106 6.62 11.49 -20.07
C PRO A 106 5.89 10.67 -21.15
N ASN A 107 4.63 10.99 -21.44
CA ASN A 107 3.76 10.34 -22.45
C ASN A 107 3.33 8.90 -22.15
N TRP A 108 3.31 8.47 -20.89
CA TRP A 108 2.69 7.20 -20.52
C TRP A 108 1.18 7.34 -20.42
N GLU A 109 0.46 6.92 -21.48
CA GLU A 109 -1.00 7.06 -21.61
C GLU A 109 -1.80 6.04 -20.79
N ASP A 110 -1.18 4.91 -20.36
CA ASP A 110 -1.86 3.84 -19.61
C ASP A 110 -1.41 3.77 -18.15
N THR A 111 -2.07 4.50 -17.26
CA THR A 111 -1.76 4.44 -15.83
C THR A 111 -2.44 3.21 -15.21
N ASP A 112 -1.76 2.06 -15.20
CA ASP A 112 -2.23 0.87 -14.46
C ASP A 112 -2.45 1.23 -12.98
N LEU A 113 -3.57 0.75 -12.42
CA LEU A 113 -3.96 0.99 -11.02
C LEU A 113 -3.91 2.48 -10.65
N PRO A 114 -4.75 3.32 -11.26
CA PRO A 114 -4.68 4.77 -11.03
C PRO A 114 -4.99 5.11 -9.58
N ILE A 115 -4.27 6.08 -9.03
CA ILE A 115 -4.52 6.66 -7.70
C ILE A 115 -4.81 8.15 -7.89
N ASP A 116 -5.95 8.60 -7.39
CA ASP A 116 -6.35 10.00 -7.47
C ASP A 116 -5.46 10.85 -6.54
N PRO A 117 -4.72 11.85 -7.06
CA PRO A 117 -3.87 12.71 -6.23
C PRO A 117 -4.64 13.54 -5.21
N SER A 118 -5.95 13.74 -5.39
CA SER A 118 -6.81 14.44 -4.43
C SER A 118 -7.21 13.59 -3.22
N CYS A 119 -6.81 12.31 -3.15
CA CYS A 119 -7.18 11.41 -2.06
C CYS A 119 -6.77 11.94 -0.68
N MET A 120 -5.62 12.62 -0.58
CA MET A 120 -5.15 13.26 0.65
C MET A 120 -6.13 14.32 1.14
N ASP A 121 -6.55 15.24 0.25
CA ASP A 121 -7.48 16.30 0.62
C ASP A 121 -8.89 15.76 0.85
N ARG A 122 -9.33 14.79 0.04
CA ARG A 122 -10.65 14.18 0.15
C ARG A 122 -10.84 13.51 1.50
N THR A 123 -9.84 12.77 1.97
CA THR A 123 -9.93 11.96 3.20
C THR A 123 -9.48 12.72 4.44
N GLY A 124 -8.47 13.60 4.31
CA GLY A 124 -7.79 14.19 5.46
C GLY A 124 -6.86 13.23 6.20
N MET A 125 -6.42 12.14 5.54
CA MET A 125 -5.41 11.24 6.11
C MET A 125 -4.04 11.93 6.24
N ASP A 126 -3.17 11.41 7.09
CA ASP A 126 -1.87 12.02 7.39
C ASP A 126 -0.77 11.59 6.42
N TYR A 127 -0.86 10.36 5.89
CA TYR A 127 0.15 9.80 5.02
C TYR A 127 -0.43 8.75 4.07
N LEU A 128 0.15 8.64 2.86
CA LEU A 128 -0.14 7.59 1.90
C LEU A 128 1.15 6.86 1.52
N ALA A 129 1.26 5.62 2.00
CA ALA A 129 2.34 4.70 1.62
C ALA A 129 2.01 4.06 0.28
N LEU A 130 2.87 4.26 -0.72
CA LEU A 130 2.67 3.80 -2.08
C LEU A 130 3.69 2.73 -2.49
N GLY A 131 3.20 1.71 -3.19
CA GLY A 131 4.02 0.79 -4.00
C GLY A 131 3.60 0.84 -5.47
N HIS A 132 4.35 0.14 -6.33
CA HIS A 132 4.18 -0.08 -7.79
C HIS A 132 5.40 0.37 -8.59
N TRP A 133 5.92 1.56 -8.28
CA TRP A 133 7.13 2.08 -8.91
C TRP A 133 8.39 1.66 -8.15
N HIS A 134 9.47 1.39 -8.89
CA HIS A 134 10.73 0.85 -8.34
C HIS A 134 11.74 1.94 -7.93
N SER A 135 11.28 3.14 -7.62
CA SER A 135 12.14 4.25 -7.24
C SER A 135 11.49 5.06 -6.13
N HIS A 136 12.28 5.39 -5.11
CA HIS A 136 11.85 6.30 -4.07
C HIS A 136 11.44 7.66 -4.66
N ARG A 137 10.27 8.13 -4.26
CA ARG A 137 9.77 9.45 -4.67
C ARG A 137 8.72 9.93 -3.68
N THR A 138 8.82 11.19 -3.28
CA THR A 138 7.82 11.86 -2.44
C THR A 138 6.95 12.78 -3.28
N PHE A 139 5.71 12.98 -2.84
CA PHE A 139 4.81 13.98 -3.38
C PHE A 139 4.17 14.77 -2.25
N ASP A 140 4.10 16.07 -2.50
CA ASP A 140 3.45 17.01 -1.60
C ASP A 140 1.94 16.96 -1.80
N ASP A 141 1.21 17.19 -0.71
CA ASP A 141 -0.21 17.52 -0.74
C ASP A 141 -0.44 18.99 -1.16
N ASN A 142 -1.69 19.44 -1.12
CA ASN A 142 -2.02 20.84 -1.46
C ASN A 142 -1.49 21.87 -0.46
N ALA A 143 -1.06 21.45 0.74
CA ALA A 143 -0.40 22.31 1.71
C ALA A 143 1.12 22.41 1.48
N GLY A 144 1.66 21.71 0.46
CA GLY A 144 3.10 21.67 0.19
C GLY A 144 3.87 20.78 1.15
N ILE A 145 3.19 19.83 1.83
CA ILE A 145 3.79 18.90 2.77
C ILE A 145 3.90 17.53 2.12
N ALA A 146 5.11 16.96 2.10
CA ALA A 146 5.36 15.62 1.59
C ALA A 146 4.61 14.55 2.43
N ARG A 147 3.44 14.12 1.95
CA ARG A 147 2.57 13.15 2.63
C ARG A 147 2.32 11.88 1.83
N MET A 148 2.88 11.76 0.64
CA MET A 148 2.78 10.56 -0.17
C MET A 148 4.17 10.12 -0.59
N ALA A 149 4.49 8.83 -0.51
CA ALA A 149 5.77 8.36 -1.04
C ALA A 149 5.72 6.95 -1.62
N TYR A 150 6.46 6.76 -2.71
CA TYR A 150 6.92 5.45 -3.15
C TYR A 150 8.21 5.09 -2.42
N SER A 151 8.33 3.82 -2.02
CA SER A 151 9.56 3.25 -1.42
C SER A 151 10.29 2.33 -2.38
#